data_AF-A0A7W1W6H3-F1
#
_entry.id   AF-A0A7W1W6H3-F1
#
_cell.length_a   1.000
_cell.length_b   1.000
_cell.length_c   1.000
_cell.angle_alpha   90.00
_cell.angle_beta   90.00
_cell.angle_gamma   90.00
#
_symmetry.space_group_name_H-M   'P 1'
#
loop_
_entity.id
_entity.type
_entity.pdbx_description
1 polymer ?
#
loop_
_entity_poly.entity_id
_entity_poly.type
_entity_poly.pdbx_seq_one_letter_code
_entity_poly.pdbx_strand_id
1 'polypeptide(L)' 'VNAELSSDDVINIMVGDLQRIKLYAEKGFQIHQEIPPDVWLAYQELVKSGYNERLINQELA' A
#
# COMPACT_ATOMS: atom_id res chain seq x y z
N VAL A 1 -23.20 8.67 -9.90
CA VAL A 1 -23.01 7.23 -10.13
C VAL A 1 -21.75 6.85 -9.36
N ASN A 2 -21.85 6.00 -8.34
CA ASN A 2 -20.63 5.42 -7.77
C ASN A 2 -20.04 4.55 -8.89
N ALA A 3 -18.89 4.92 -9.43
CA ALA A 3 -18.20 4.07 -10.38
C ALA A 3 -17.82 2.78 -9.67
N GLU A 4 -18.19 1.64 -10.24
CA GLU A 4 -17.73 0.35 -9.72
C GLU A 4 -16.21 0.30 -9.88
N LEU A 5 -15.51 -0.02 -8.78
CA LEU A 5 -14.06 -0.21 -8.80
C LEU A 5 -13.75 -1.51 -9.54
N SER A 6 -12.80 -1.46 -10.47
CA SER A 6 -12.24 -2.66 -11.05
C SER A 6 -11.41 -3.44 -10.02
N SER A 7 -11.14 -4.72 -10.28
CA SER A 7 -10.24 -5.50 -9.43
C SER A 7 -8.85 -4.87 -9.32
N ASP A 8 -8.34 -4.29 -10.41
CA ASP A 8 -7.04 -3.63 -10.42
C ASP A 8 -7.05 -2.35 -9.57
N ASP A 9 -8.15 -1.59 -9.57
CA ASP A 9 -8.31 -0.43 -8.68
C ASP A 9 -8.23 -0.85 -7.21
N VAL A 10 -8.93 -1.93 -6.85
CA VAL A 10 -8.94 -2.45 -5.49
C VAL A 10 -7.55 -2.92 -5.07
N ILE A 11 -6.82 -3.63 -5.95
CA ILE A 11 -5.45 -4.06 -5.66
C ILE A 11 -4.53 -2.85 -5.46
N ASN A 12 -4.59 -1.85 -6.33
CA ASN A 12 -3.81 -0.62 -6.17
C ASN A 12 -4.12 0.08 -4.84
N ILE A 13 -5.38 0.17 -4.44
CA ILE A 13 -5.79 0.75 -3.14
C ILE A 13 -5.17 -0.03 -1.98
N MET A 14 -5.33 -1.36 -1.96
CA MET A 14 -4.79 -2.22 -0.89
C MET A 14 -3.27 -2.12 -0.77
N VAL A 15 -2.56 -2.09 -1.92
CA VAL A 15 -1.09 -1.96 -1.95
C VAL A 15 -0.66 -0.61 -1.37
N GLY A 16 -1.33 0.49 -1.74
CA GLY A 16 -1.07 1.81 -1.17
C GLY A 16 -1.36 1.88 0.33
N ASP A 17 -2.45 1.28 0.80
CA ASP A 17 -2.82 1.26 2.21
C ASP A 17 -1.78 0.49 3.05
N LEU A 18 -1.32 -0.66 2.57
CA LEU A 18 -0.29 -1.44 3.25
C LEU A 18 1.05 -0.68 3.36
N GLN A 19 1.44 0.06 2.32
CA GLN A 19 2.60 0.95 2.40
C GLN A 19 2.44 2.00 3.51
N ARG A 20 1.24 2.60 3.62
CA ARG A 20 0.94 3.62 4.65
C ARG A 20 0.99 3.07 6.06
N ILE A 21 0.49 1.85 6.30
CA ILE A 21 0.61 1.19 7.61
C ILE A 21 2.07 1.19 8.11
N LYS A 22 3.02 0.92 7.22
CA LYS A 22 4.45 0.97 7.54
C LYS A 22 4.96 2.40 7.69
N LEU A 23 4.82 3.24 6.66
CA LEU A 23 5.48 4.56 6.61
C LEU A 23 4.87 5.56 7.60
N TYR A 24 3.56 5.51 7.83
CA TYR A 24 2.92 6.43 8.77
C TYR A 24 3.21 6.07 10.21
N ALA A 25 3.45 4.78 10.52
CA ALA A 25 3.97 4.38 11.81
C ALA A 25 5.37 4.95 12.07
N GLU A 26 6.26 4.89 11.08
CA GLU A 26 7.62 5.45 11.16
C GLU A 26 7.63 6.97 11.38
N LYS A 27 6.60 7.67 10.87
CA LYS A 27 6.42 9.12 11.03
C LYS A 27 5.59 9.53 12.25
N GLY A 28 5.09 8.57 13.03
CA GLY A 28 4.25 8.84 14.21
C GLY A 28 2.82 9.30 13.90
N PHE A 29 2.36 9.19 12.64
CA PHE A 29 0.97 9.48 12.27
C PHE A 29 0.03 8.32 12.57
N GLN A 30 0.56 7.11 12.69
CA GLN A 30 -0.18 5.90 13.06
C GLN A 30 0.55 5.10 14.13
N ILE A 31 -0.18 4.26 14.86
CA ILE A 31 0.43 3.28 15.76
C ILE A 31 1.16 2.21 14.94
N HIS A 32 2.31 1.75 15.43
CA HIS A 32 3.03 0.66 14.78
C HIS A 32 2.19 -0.61 14.75
N GLN A 33 2.11 -1.25 13.59
CA GLN A 33 1.49 -2.55 13.38
C GLN A 33 2.54 -3.52 12.86
N GLU A 34 2.61 -4.72 13.44
CA GLU A 34 3.45 -5.78 12.90
C GLU A 34 2.87 -6.23 11.56
N ILE A 35 3.67 -6.16 10.50
CA ILE A 35 3.29 -6.66 9.17
C ILE A 35 3.92 -8.04 9.03
N PRO A 36 3.10 -9.10 8.90
CA PRO A 36 3.61 -10.45 8.66
C PRO A 36 4.54 -10.50 7.45
N PRO A 37 5.66 -11.26 7.50
CA PRO A 37 6.63 -11.29 6.40
C PRO A 37 6.04 -11.70 5.05
N ASP A 38 5.10 -12.65 5.04
CA ASP A 38 4.39 -13.11 3.85
C ASP A 38 3.48 -12.01 3.24
N VAL A 39 2.83 -11.22 4.08
CA VAL A 39 2.05 -10.04 3.65
C VAL A 39 2.96 -8.98 3.02
N TRP A 40 4.12 -8.72 3.61
CA TRP A 40 5.09 -7.76 3.03
C TRP A 40 5.69 -8.28 1.71
N LEU A 41 5.96 -9.58 1.61
CA LEU A 41 6.41 -10.20 0.36
C LEU A 41 5.34 -10.08 -0.74
N ALA A 42 4.07 -10.36 -0.43
CA ALA A 42 2.97 -10.19 -1.38
C ALA A 42 2.85 -8.75 -1.88
N TYR A 43 2.98 -7.76 -0.98
CA TYR A 43 3.07 -6.36 -1.35
C TYR A 43 4.20 -6.09 -2.36
N GLN A 44 5.41 -6.58 -2.08
CA GLN A 44 6.55 -6.37 -2.98
C GLN A 44 6.33 -6.98 -4.36
N GLU A 45 5.75 -8.17 -4.44
CA GLU A 45 5.44 -8.82 -5.73
C GLU A 45 4.33 -8.10 -6.51
N LEU A 46 3.31 -7.57 -5.84
CA LEU A 46 2.27 -6.76 -6.49
C LEU A 46 2.83 -5.44 -7.02
N VAL A 47 3.70 -4.77 -6.26
CA VAL A 47 4.38 -3.56 -6.72
C VAL A 47 5.26 -3.85 -7.94
N LYS A 48 6.03 -4.95 -7.93
CA LYS A 48 6.81 -5.39 -9.09
C LYS A 48 5.94 -5.72 -10.30
N SER A 49 4.72 -6.21 -10.07
CA SER A 49 3.74 -6.54 -11.11
C SER A 49 3.03 -5.31 -11.70
N GLY A 50 3.29 -4.11 -11.16
CA GLY A 50 2.77 -2.84 -11.69
C GLY A 50 1.66 -2.20 -10.87
N TYR A 51 1.23 -2.79 -9.75
CA TYR A 51 0.22 -2.20 -8.87
C TYR A 51 0.83 -1.13 -7.96
N ASN A 52 1.15 0.03 -8.54
CA ASN A 52 1.88 1.10 -7.85
C ASN A 52 1.19 2.47 -7.92
N GLU A 53 -0.04 2.56 -8.42
CA GLU A 53 -0.74 3.82 -8.70
C GLU A 53 -1.11 4.62 -7.45
N ARG A 54 -1.16 3.96 -6.28
CA ARG A 54 -1.52 4.57 -4.98
C ARG A 54 -0.38 4.58 -3.98
N LEU A 55 0.85 4.30 -4.43
CA LEU A 55 2.04 4.41 -3.60
C LEU A 55 2.41 5.88 -3.34
N ILE A 56 2.99 6.13 -2.18
CA ILE A 56 3.63 7.38 -1.83
C ILE A 56 5.03 7.38 -2.43
N ASN A 57 5.33 8.41 -3.23
CA ASN A 57 6.69 8.67 -3.70
C ASN A 57 7.55 9.12 -2.50
N GLN A 58 8.65 8.39 -2.27
CA GLN A 58 9.52 8.60 -1.10
C GLN A 58 10.22 9.97 -1.08
N GLU A 59 10.19 10.73 -2.18
CA GLU A 59 10.74 12.10 -2.24
C GLU A 59 9.83 13.17 -1.62
N LEU A 60 8.54 12.86 -1.38
CA LEU A 60 7.56 13.79 -0.80
C LEU A 60 7.18 13.43 0.64
N ALA A 61 7.89 12.47 1.25
CA ALA A 61 7.58 11.90 2.56
C ALA A 61 8.58 12.33 3.63
#